data_AF-A0ABD5P263-F1
#
_entry.id   AF-A0ABD5P263-F1
#
_cell.length_a   1.000
_cell.length_b   1.000
_cell.length_c   1.000
_cell.angle_alpha   90.00
_cell.angle_beta   90.00
_cell.angle_gamma   90.00
#
_symmetry.space_group_name_H-M   'P 1'
#
loop_
_entity.id
_entity.type
_entity.pdbx_description
1 polymer ?
#
loop_
_entity_poly.entity_id
_entity_poly.type
_entity_poly.pdbx_seq_one_letter_code
_entity_poly.pdbx_strand_id
1 'polypeptide(L)'
;MGLFDTVELYDGVHLPEYPGAVAPAEDVDWQTKGIARPSMTTFRITADGRLLEEEWHTEAVPPEDRPYASRDDVDEGDLLYMAGCRNRVHDGWIERDDYHGRFKLKHSFETLDALVTYRVTFTHGRLKGFERLR
;
A
#
# COMPACT_ATOMS: atom_id res chain seq x y z
N MET A 1 4.19 -7.67 -13.50
CA MET A 1 3.31 -6.74 -12.74
C MET A 1 4.11 -5.50 -12.42
N GLY A 2 3.55 -4.29 -12.58
CA GLY A 2 4.27 -3.04 -12.31
C GLY A 2 4.00 -2.52 -10.89
N LEU A 3 4.92 -1.71 -10.37
CA LEU A 3 4.86 -1.06 -9.04
C LEU A 3 3.47 -0.48 -8.75
N PHE A 4 3.02 -0.66 -7.51
CA PHE A 4 1.78 -0.13 -6.96
C PHE A 4 2.04 0.28 -5.51
N ASP A 5 1.15 1.11 -4.99
CA ASP A 5 1.10 1.49 -3.59
C ASP A 5 -0.05 0.73 -2.92
N THR A 6 0.04 0.56 -1.61
CA THR A 6 -1.01 -0.08 -0.81
C THR A 6 -1.79 0.99 -0.05
N VAL A 7 -3.09 0.79 0.12
CA VAL A 7 -3.96 1.64 0.93
C VAL A 7 -4.71 0.78 1.91
N GLU A 8 -4.53 1.08 3.19
CA GLU A 8 -5.24 0.49 4.31
C GLU A 8 -6.38 1.42 4.74
N LEU A 9 -7.51 0.85 5.16
CA LEU A 9 -8.66 1.60 5.65
C LEU A 9 -8.82 1.38 7.15
N TYR A 10 -9.06 2.44 7.91
CA TYR A 10 -9.39 2.30 9.33
C TYR A 10 -10.79 1.72 9.52
N ASP A 11 -10.99 1.05 10.64
CA ASP A 11 -12.34 0.74 11.14
C ASP A 11 -13.19 2.02 11.20
N GLY A 12 -14.41 1.95 10.70
CA GLY A 12 -15.32 3.07 10.52
C GLY A 12 -15.27 3.77 9.16
N VAL A 13 -14.34 3.42 8.27
CA VAL A 13 -14.37 3.90 6.87
C VAL A 13 -15.43 3.14 6.08
N HIS A 14 -16.47 3.84 5.64
CA HIS A 14 -17.54 3.23 4.86
C HIS A 14 -17.27 3.25 3.34
N LEU A 15 -17.25 2.06 2.73
CA LEU A 15 -17.26 1.90 1.27
C LEU A 15 -18.70 1.64 0.77
N PRO A 16 -19.22 2.46 -0.16
CA PRO A 16 -20.54 2.24 -0.73
C PRO A 16 -20.57 0.98 -1.59
N GLU A 17 -21.72 0.29 -1.62
CA GLU A 17 -21.88 -0.95 -2.41
C GLU A 17 -20.77 -2.01 -2.12
N TYR A 18 -20.26 -2.03 -0.88
CA TYR A 18 -19.26 -3.02 -0.48
C TYR A 18 -19.85 -4.44 -0.52
N PRO A 19 -19.15 -5.43 -1.07
CA PRO A 19 -19.68 -6.79 -1.12
C PRO A 19 -19.83 -7.36 0.30
N GLY A 20 -21.02 -7.85 0.66
CA GLY A 20 -21.26 -8.36 2.02
C GLY A 20 -20.66 -9.74 2.32
N ALA A 21 -20.16 -10.46 1.30
CA ALA A 21 -19.64 -11.82 1.42
C ALA A 21 -18.10 -11.91 1.46
N VAL A 22 -17.42 -10.78 1.66
CA VAL A 22 -15.95 -10.71 1.72
C VAL A 22 -15.48 -10.23 3.09
N ALA A 23 -14.17 -10.28 3.32
CA ALA A 23 -13.54 -9.72 4.52
C ALA A 23 -13.93 -8.26 4.72
N PRO A 24 -13.96 -7.73 5.96
CA PRO A 24 -14.16 -6.31 6.21
C PRO A 24 -13.20 -5.44 5.41
N ALA A 25 -13.63 -4.21 5.07
CA ALA A 25 -12.85 -3.35 4.18
C ALA A 25 -11.52 -2.88 4.79
N GLU A 26 -11.47 -2.82 6.12
CA GLU A 26 -10.32 -2.51 6.95
C GLU A 26 -9.27 -3.63 6.99
N ASP A 27 -9.68 -4.88 6.77
CA ASP A 27 -8.79 -6.05 6.74
C ASP A 27 -8.22 -6.32 5.34
N VAL A 28 -8.50 -5.43 4.38
CA VAL A 28 -8.13 -5.60 2.97
C VAL A 28 -7.05 -4.61 2.57
N ASP A 29 -5.94 -5.13 2.04
CA ASP A 29 -4.91 -4.32 1.39
C ASP A 29 -5.36 -3.90 -0.02
N TRP A 30 -5.69 -2.62 -0.18
CA TRP A 30 -6.12 -2.07 -1.47
C TRP A 30 -4.93 -1.59 -2.30
N GLN A 31 -4.90 -1.92 -3.58
CA GLN A 31 -3.86 -1.45 -4.48
C GLN A 31 -4.23 -0.11 -5.14
N THR A 32 -3.26 0.80 -5.24
CA THR A 32 -3.38 2.04 -6.01
C THR A 32 -2.13 2.36 -6.82
N LYS A 33 -2.28 3.29 -7.77
CA LYS A 33 -1.19 3.83 -8.60
C LYS A 33 -1.33 5.34 -8.82
N GLY A 34 -2.21 6.00 -8.07
CA GLY A 34 -2.71 7.34 -8.41
C GLY A 34 -2.54 8.41 -7.33
N ILE A 35 -1.97 8.07 -6.17
CA ILE A 35 -1.74 9.05 -5.10
C ILE A 35 -0.47 9.85 -5.42
N ALA A 36 0.62 9.14 -5.69
CA ALA A 36 1.90 9.68 -6.12
C ALA A 36 2.48 8.79 -7.24
N ARG A 37 3.76 9.01 -7.58
CA ARG A 37 4.49 8.06 -8.43
C ARG A 37 4.61 6.74 -7.65
N PRO A 38 4.15 5.59 -8.19
CA PRO A 38 4.16 4.34 -7.44
C PRO A 38 5.54 3.95 -6.92
N SER A 39 5.66 3.76 -5.62
CA SER A 39 6.92 3.52 -4.91
C SER A 39 6.83 2.42 -3.85
N MET A 40 5.80 1.57 -3.91
CA MET A 40 5.50 0.58 -2.87
C MET A 40 5.22 1.25 -1.53
N THR A 41 4.69 2.47 -1.53
CA THR A 41 4.36 3.19 -0.29
C THR A 41 3.03 2.69 0.24
N THR A 42 2.89 2.59 1.56
CA THR A 42 1.61 2.30 2.20
C THR A 42 0.96 3.62 2.60
N PHE A 43 -0.33 3.75 2.34
CA PHE A 43 -1.16 4.88 2.76
C PHE A 43 -2.28 4.39 3.67
N ARG A 44 -2.78 5.26 4.53
CA ARG A 44 -3.94 4.98 5.39
C ARG A 44 -5.01 6.04 5.20
N ILE A 45 -6.26 5.59 5.10
CA ILE A 45 -7.43 6.49 5.19
C ILE A 45 -8.06 6.29 6.56
N THR A 46 -8.06 7.34 7.37
CA THR A 46 -8.62 7.31 8.73
C THR A 46 -10.14 7.43 8.71
N ALA A 47 -10.79 7.03 9.81
CA ALA A 47 -12.24 7.17 9.98
C ALA A 47 -12.74 8.63 9.92
N ASP A 48 -11.90 9.60 10.33
CA ASP A 48 -12.19 11.03 10.21
C ASP A 48 -11.80 11.63 8.84
N GLY A 49 -11.44 10.76 7.89
CA GLY A 49 -11.21 11.10 6.49
C GLY A 49 -9.88 11.79 6.20
N ARG A 50 -8.83 11.53 6.98
CA ARG A 50 -7.46 11.98 6.68
C ARG A 50 -6.75 10.97 5.80
N LEU A 51 -5.82 11.45 4.97
CA LEU A 51 -4.87 10.62 4.25
C LEU A 51 -3.53 10.65 4.97
N LEU A 52 -3.07 9.50 5.43
CA LEU A 52 -1.74 9.32 6.00
C LEU A 52 -0.83 8.62 4.99
N GLU A 53 0.41 9.06 4.89
CA GLU A 53 1.47 8.38 4.16
C GLU A 53 2.43 7.73 5.15
N GLU A 54 2.84 6.51 4.87
CA GLU A 54 3.86 5.82 5.65
C GLU A 54 5.20 6.52 5.47
N GLU A 55 5.81 6.91 6.59
CA GLU A 55 7.21 7.32 6.64
C GLU A 55 8.07 6.07 6.90
N TRP A 56 9.09 5.89 6.06
CA TRP A 56 9.99 4.75 6.14
C TRP A 56 11.37 5.09 5.58
N HIS A 57 12.37 4.36 6.04
CA HIS A 57 13.72 4.40 5.48
C HIS A 57 14.23 2.98 5.21
N THR A 58 15.40 2.89 4.56
CA THR A 58 16.08 1.61 4.35
C THR A 58 17.34 1.53 5.19
N GLU A 59 17.49 0.44 5.92
CA GLU A 59 18.73 0.09 6.60
C GLU A 59 19.45 -1.03 5.84
N ALA A 60 20.79 -1.03 5.91
CA ALA A 60 21.60 -2.08 5.32
C ALA A 60 21.50 -3.36 6.15
N VAL A 61 21.34 -4.50 5.48
CA VAL A 61 21.34 -5.82 6.11
C VAL A 61 22.74 -6.41 6.01
N PRO A 62 23.34 -6.87 7.12
CA PRO A 62 24.66 -7.47 7.08
C PRO A 62 24.61 -8.81 6.29
N PRO A 63 25.70 -9.21 5.61
CA PRO A 63 25.68 -10.39 4.74
C PRO A 63 25.18 -11.67 5.41
N GLU A 64 25.51 -11.90 6.69
CA GLU A 64 25.09 -13.07 7.46
C GLU A 64 23.57 -13.25 7.57
N ASP A 65 22.81 -12.16 7.53
CA ASP A 65 21.35 -12.17 7.63
C ASP A 65 20.67 -12.17 6.25
N ARG A 66 21.44 -12.17 5.15
CA ARG A 66 20.89 -12.15 3.79
C ARG A 66 20.53 -13.57 3.33
N PRO A 67 19.42 -13.76 2.59
CA PRO A 67 18.92 -15.09 2.23
C PRO A 67 19.89 -16.00 1.47
N TYR A 68 20.80 -15.43 0.67
CA TYR A 68 21.67 -16.21 -0.22
C TYR A 68 23.17 -15.94 -0.02
N ALA A 69 23.56 -14.98 0.83
CA ALA A 69 24.95 -14.56 0.95
C ALA A 69 25.86 -15.60 1.63
N SER A 70 25.28 -16.60 2.30
CA SER A 70 26.00 -17.71 2.90
C SER A 70 26.17 -18.92 1.96
N ARG A 71 25.70 -18.83 0.72
CA ARG A 71 25.85 -19.92 -0.26
C ARG A 71 27.24 -19.90 -0.88
N ASP A 72 27.87 -21.08 -0.94
CA ASP A 72 29.21 -21.26 -1.51
C ASP A 72 29.30 -20.95 -3.03
N ASP A 73 28.16 -20.89 -3.74
CA ASP A 73 28.08 -20.59 -5.17
C ASP A 73 27.68 -19.13 -5.47
N VAL A 74 27.65 -18.25 -4.46
CA VAL A 74 27.20 -16.86 -4.59
C VAL A 74 28.30 -15.90 -4.13
N ASP A 75 28.91 -15.19 -5.08
CA ASP A 75 29.94 -14.17 -4.82
C ASP A 75 29.34 -12.78 -4.52
N GLU A 76 30.11 -11.87 -3.90
CA GLU A 76 29.65 -10.51 -3.53
C GLU A 76 29.16 -9.66 -4.72
N GLY A 77 29.63 -9.96 -5.93
CA GLY A 77 29.20 -9.30 -7.16
C GLY A 77 27.91 -9.84 -7.77
N ASP A 78 27.36 -10.94 -7.23
CA ASP A 78 26.16 -11.58 -7.77
C ASP A 78 24.88 -10.82 -7.35
N LEU A 79 23.91 -10.77 -8.25
CA LEU A 79 22.57 -10.24 -7.95
C LEU A 79 21.90 -10.98 -6.78
N LEU A 80 22.17 -12.28 -6.64
CA LEU A 80 21.66 -13.09 -5.53
C LEU A 80 22.27 -12.66 -4.18
N TYR A 81 23.53 -12.24 -4.14
CA TYR A 81 24.17 -11.72 -2.93
C TYR A 81 23.53 -10.40 -2.46
N MET A 82 23.09 -9.58 -3.42
CA MET A 82 22.41 -8.31 -3.16
C MET A 82 20.94 -8.48 -2.78
N ALA A 83 20.37 -9.68 -2.93
CA ALA A 83 18.99 -9.94 -2.52
C ALA A 83 18.86 -9.84 -1.00
N GLY A 84 17.90 -9.03 -0.54
CA GLY A 84 17.71 -8.77 0.88
C GLY A 84 18.80 -7.89 1.52
N CYS A 85 19.62 -7.18 0.73
CA CYS A 85 20.68 -6.31 1.28
C CYS A 85 20.16 -5.06 2.01
N ARG A 86 18.85 -4.78 1.93
CA ARG A 86 18.20 -3.67 2.62
C ARG A 86 16.88 -4.11 3.23
N ASN A 87 16.65 -3.68 4.46
CA ASN A 87 15.36 -3.81 5.13
C ASN A 87 14.65 -2.46 5.11
N ARG A 88 13.34 -2.49 4.92
CA ARG A 88 12.48 -1.32 5.08
C ARG A 88 12.08 -1.22 6.55
N VAL A 89 12.34 -0.06 7.14
CA VAL A 89 12.01 0.25 8.53
C VAL A 89 10.90 1.29 8.55
N HIS A 90 9.85 1.00 9.30
CA HIS A 90 8.71 1.91 9.49
C HIS A 90 9.07 2.97 10.53
N ASP A 91 9.00 4.24 10.14
CA ASP A 91 9.32 5.38 11.01
C ASP A 91 8.06 6.05 11.58
N GLY A 92 6.92 5.89 10.92
CA GLY A 92 5.65 6.43 11.39
C GLY A 92 4.69 6.78 10.26
N TRP A 93 3.80 7.72 10.57
CA TRP A 93 2.76 8.20 9.66
C TRP A 93 2.78 9.73 9.60
N ILE A 94 2.78 10.27 8.38
CA ILE A 94 2.67 11.70 8.13
C ILE A 94 1.33 12.01 7.46
N GLU A 95 0.68 13.11 7.87
CA GLU A 95 -0.59 13.54 7.27
C GLU A 95 -0.35 14.28 5.96
N ARG A 96 -1.12 13.93 4.92
CA ARG A 96 -1.10 14.57 3.60
C ARG A 96 -2.11 15.72 3.54
N ASP A 97 -1.95 16.70 4.40
CA ASP A 97 -2.89 17.83 4.61
C ASP A 97 -3.17 18.67 3.36
N ASP A 98 -2.22 18.69 2.42
CA ASP A 98 -2.30 19.47 1.18
C ASP A 98 -2.78 18.65 -0.01
N TYR A 99 -3.00 17.34 0.14
CA TYR A 99 -3.35 16.48 -0.99
C TYR A 99 -4.71 16.86 -1.58
N HIS A 100 -4.73 17.10 -2.89
CA HIS A 100 -5.93 17.39 -3.67
C HIS A 100 -5.91 16.52 -4.91
N GLY A 101 -6.83 15.56 -5.00
CA GLY A 101 -6.81 14.63 -6.12
C GLY A 101 -7.87 13.55 -6.04
N ARG A 102 -7.83 12.69 -7.07
CA ARG A 102 -8.65 11.49 -7.15
C ARG A 102 -7.77 10.34 -7.58
N PHE A 103 -7.95 9.19 -6.95
CA PHE A 103 -7.24 7.97 -7.31
C PHE A 103 -8.19 6.77 -7.26
N LYS A 104 -7.71 5.62 -7.75
CA LYS A 104 -8.47 4.37 -7.72
C LYS A 104 -7.86 3.41 -6.71
N LEU A 105 -8.72 2.78 -5.91
CA LEU A 105 -8.39 1.63 -5.07
C LEU A 105 -8.94 0.38 -5.72
N LYS A 106 -8.16 -0.70 -5.69
CA LYS A 106 -8.52 -1.97 -6.32
C LYS A 106 -8.12 -3.15 -5.45
N HIS A 107 -9.00 -4.13 -5.34
CA HIS A 107 -8.68 -5.42 -4.74
C HIS A 107 -9.40 -6.53 -5.50
N SER A 108 -8.73 -7.67 -5.70
CA SER A 108 -9.34 -8.83 -6.34
C SER A 108 -9.78 -9.81 -5.26
N PHE A 109 -11.08 -10.05 -5.13
CA PHE A 109 -11.59 -11.00 -4.15
C PHE A 109 -11.77 -12.36 -4.81
N GLU A 110 -11.03 -13.36 -4.32
CA GLU A 110 -11.12 -14.74 -4.83
C GLU A 110 -12.53 -15.32 -4.60
N THR A 111 -13.15 -15.02 -3.47
CA THR A 111 -14.51 -15.48 -3.12
C THR A 111 -15.58 -14.97 -4.08
N LEU A 112 -15.34 -13.86 -4.77
CA LEU A 112 -16.24 -13.27 -5.75
C LEU A 112 -15.81 -13.53 -7.19
N ASP A 113 -14.61 -14.08 -7.40
CA ASP A 113 -13.92 -14.11 -8.70
C ASP A 113 -14.00 -12.75 -9.42
N ALA A 114 -13.82 -11.65 -8.67
CA ALA A 114 -14.10 -10.30 -9.16
C ALA A 114 -13.10 -9.24 -8.67
N LEU A 115 -12.76 -8.32 -9.58
CA LEU A 115 -12.00 -7.12 -9.28
C LEU A 115 -12.92 -6.02 -8.76
N VAL A 116 -12.71 -5.64 -7.50
CA VAL A 116 -13.46 -4.61 -6.80
C VAL A 116 -12.68 -3.30 -6.91
N THR A 117 -13.24 -2.31 -7.62
CA THR A 117 -12.63 -0.98 -7.80
C THR A 117 -13.46 0.15 -7.19
N TYR A 118 -12.77 1.08 -6.52
CA TYR A 118 -13.34 2.34 -6.01
C TYR A 118 -12.58 3.54 -6.57
N ARG A 119 -13.28 4.63 -6.84
CA ARG A 119 -12.71 5.97 -7.01
C ARG A 119 -12.79 6.70 -5.68
N VAL A 120 -11.65 7.21 -5.21
CA VAL A 120 -11.52 7.98 -3.98
C VAL A 120 -11.24 9.43 -4.33
N THR A 121 -11.88 10.37 -3.64
CA THR A 121 -11.69 11.80 -3.86
C THR A 121 -11.24 12.48 -2.57
N PHE A 122 -10.16 13.27 -2.65
CA PHE A 122 -9.65 14.10 -1.57
C PHE A 122 -9.58 15.56 -1.97
N THR A 123 -9.72 16.45 -0.99
CA THR A 123 -9.52 17.89 -1.15
C THR A 123 -8.91 18.44 0.13
N HIS A 124 -7.72 19.03 0.04
CA HIS A 124 -6.95 19.53 1.20
C HIS A 124 -6.81 18.45 2.30
N GLY A 125 -6.29 17.28 1.92
CA GLY A 125 -6.05 16.15 2.82
C GLY A 125 -7.30 15.46 3.36
N ARG A 126 -8.49 15.98 3.03
CA ARG A 126 -9.77 15.45 3.52
C ARG A 126 -10.52 14.65 2.47
N LEU A 127 -10.93 13.45 2.87
CA LEU A 127 -11.78 12.56 2.11
C LEU A 127 -13.11 13.24 1.82
N LYS A 128 -13.51 13.23 0.55
CA LYS A 128 -14.83 13.68 0.09
C LYS A 128 -15.78 12.54 -0.18
N GLY A 129 -15.25 11.36 -0.45
CA GLY A 129 -16.04 10.14 -0.55
C GLY A 129 -15.41 9.11 -1.46
N PHE A 130 -16.11 7.98 -1.48
CA PHE A 130 -15.84 6.83 -2.33
C PHE A 130 -16.96 6.67 -3.35
N GLU A 131 -16.61 6.17 -4.51
CA GLU A 131 -17.57 5.80 -5.55
C GLU A 131 -17.19 4.45 -6.12
N ARG A 132 -18.16 3.54 -6.13
CA ARG A 132 -17.99 2.22 -6.70
C ARG A 132 -17.88 2.32 -8.22
N LEU A 133 -16.82 1.78 -8.81
CA LEU A 133 -16.70 1.65 -10.26
C LEU A 133 -17.15 0.25 -10.67
N ARG A 134 -18.04 0.17 -11.66
CA ARG A 134 -18.49 -1.08 -12.30
C ARG A 134 -17.60 -1.44 -13.47
#